data_AF-A0A0Q6D5S6-F1
#
_entry.id   AF-A0A0Q6D5S6-F1
#
_cell.length_a   1.000
_cell.length_b   1.000
_cell.length_c   1.000
_cell.angle_alpha   90.00
_cell.angle_beta   90.00
_cell.angle_gamma   90.00
#
_symmetry.space_group_name_H-M   'P 1'
#
loop_
_entity.id
_entity.type
_entity.pdbx_description
1 polymer ?
#
loop_
_entity_poly.entity_id
_entity_poly.type
_entity_poly.pdbx_seq_one_letter_code
_entity_poly.pdbx_strand_id
1 'polypeptide(L)'
;MSLTEEDRARGLAAKRSNERVKLAAGALNALGIAVAGAAVILPAINEPGFLLTIKPWILLCSAFGIHLMAQTLLSLFRSED
;
A
#
# COMPACT_ATOMS: atom_id res chain seq x y z
N MET A 1 -38.13 -3.47 3.88
CA MET A 1 -37.99 -2.12 3.29
C MET A 1 -37.06 -2.26 2.10
N SER A 2 -37.54 -2.11 0.86
CA SER A 2 -36.67 -2.22 -0.32
C SER A 2 -35.83 -0.95 -0.45
N LEU A 3 -34.53 -1.10 -0.68
CA LEU A 3 -33.63 0.02 -0.97
C LEU A 3 -34.18 0.84 -2.14
N THR A 4 -34.14 2.16 -2.01
CA THR A 4 -34.49 3.06 -3.11
C THR A 4 -33.42 2.99 -4.20
N GLU A 5 -33.75 3.40 -5.42
CA GLU A 5 -32.76 3.49 -6.51
C GLU A 5 -31.62 4.48 -6.18
N GLU A 6 -31.91 5.51 -5.37
CA GLU A 6 -30.89 6.45 -4.88
C GLU A 6 -29.91 5.78 -3.90
N ASP A 7 -30.40 4.95 -2.97
CA ASP A 7 -29.55 4.19 -2.04
C ASP A 7 -28.63 3.23 -2.81
N ARG A 8 -29.16 2.55 -3.83
CA ARG A 8 -28.38 1.67 -4.72
C ARG A 8 -27.30 2.44 -5.47
N ALA A 9 -27.61 3.62 -6.01
CA ALA A 9 -26.65 4.45 -6.72
C ALA A 9 -25.52 4.94 -5.79
N ARG A 10 -25.86 5.33 -4.55
CA ARG A 10 -24.88 5.74 -3.53
C ARG A 10 -23.95 4.58 -3.13
N GLY A 11 -24.51 3.40 -2.88
CA GLY A 11 -23.73 2.19 -2.57
C GLY A 11 -22.77 1.81 -3.72
N LEU A 12 -23.23 1.87 -4.97
CA LEU A 12 -22.38 1.61 -6.14
C LEU A 12 -21.23 2.63 -6.29
N ALA A 13 -21.48 3.90 -5.98
CA ALA A 13 -20.45 4.93 -6.00
C ALA A 13 -19.41 4.71 -4.89
N ALA A 14 -19.84 4.36 -3.67
CA ALA A 14 -18.97 4.01 -2.56
C ALA A 14 -18.09 2.80 -2.89
N LYS A 15 -18.69 1.74 -3.46
CA LYS A 15 -17.98 0.53 -3.89
C LYS A 15 -16.87 0.82 -4.91
N ARG A 16 -17.17 1.59 -5.96
CA ARG A 16 -16.16 1.99 -6.96
C ARG A 16 -15.02 2.80 -6.34
N SER A 17 -15.34 3.67 -5.39
CA SER A 17 -14.32 4.41 -4.65
C SER A 17 -13.45 3.48 -3.82
N ASN A 18 -14.05 2.55 -3.06
CA ASN A 18 -13.34 1.59 -2.24
C ASN A 18 -12.43 0.66 -3.06
N GLU A 19 -12.87 0.22 -4.24
CA GLU A 19 -12.04 -0.57 -5.16
C GLU A 19 -10.79 0.18 -5.61
N ARG A 20 -10.91 1.47 -5.94
CA ARG A 20 -9.74 2.30 -6.30
C ARG A 20 -8.77 2.44 -5.13
N VAL A 21 -9.28 2.66 -3.92
CA VAL A 21 -8.45 2.74 -2.71
C VAL A 21 -7.75 1.40 -2.45
N LYS A 22 -8.45 0.27 -2.61
CA LYS A 22 -7.86 -1.09 -2.49
C LYS A 22 -6.70 -1.28 -3.47
N LEU A 23 -6.91 -0.94 -4.74
CA LEU A 23 -5.89 -1.07 -5.78
C LEU A 23 -4.69 -0.18 -5.49
N ALA A 24 -4.90 1.08 -5.08
CA ALA A 24 -3.83 2.00 -4.74
C ALA A 24 -3.02 1.52 -3.53
N ALA A 25 -3.69 1.10 -2.45
CA ALA A 25 -3.02 0.53 -1.28
C ALA A 25 -2.26 -0.75 -1.61
N GLY A 26 -2.84 -1.62 -2.45
CA GLY A 26 -2.17 -2.82 -2.95
C GLY A 26 -0.90 -2.51 -3.74
N ALA A 27 -0.95 -1.51 -4.63
CA ALA A 27 0.20 -1.07 -5.40
C ALA A 27 1.32 -0.50 -4.51
N LEU A 28 0.98 0.32 -3.51
CA LEU A 28 1.94 0.83 -2.53
C LEU A 28 2.56 -0.29 -1.71
N ASN A 29 1.78 -1.26 -1.26
CA ASN A 29 2.33 -2.42 -0.55
C ASN A 29 3.30 -3.24 -1.42
N ALA A 30 2.93 -3.50 -2.67
CA ALA A 30 3.82 -4.19 -3.61
C ALA A 30 5.12 -3.40 -3.84
N LEU A 31 5.03 -2.08 -3.99
CA LEU A 31 6.19 -1.20 -4.10
C LEU A 31 7.07 -1.24 -2.85
N GLY A 32 6.47 -1.14 -1.66
CA GLY A 32 7.19 -1.22 -0.38
C GLY A 32 7.96 -2.53 -0.25
N ILE A 33 7.34 -3.66 -0.61
CA ILE A 33 8.01 -4.98 -0.64
C ILE A 33 9.15 -4.99 -1.65
N ALA A 34 8.95 -4.44 -2.85
CA ALA A 34 9.99 -4.38 -3.88
C ALA A 34 11.20 -3.55 -3.42
N VAL A 35 10.96 -2.39 -2.78
CA VAL A 35 12.02 -1.56 -2.20
C VAL A 35 12.76 -2.28 -1.08
N ALA A 36 12.04 -2.93 -0.16
CA ALA A 36 12.66 -3.70 0.91
C ALA A 36 13.49 -4.87 0.38
N GLY A 37 12.98 -5.59 -0.62
CA GLY A 37 13.69 -6.65 -1.31
C GLY A 37 14.95 -6.13 -1.99
N ALA A 38 14.86 -5.02 -2.74
CA ALA A 38 16.02 -4.40 -3.40
C ALA A 38 17.07 -3.92 -2.40
N ALA A 39 16.67 -3.42 -1.23
CA ALA A 39 17.57 -2.96 -0.17
C ALA A 39 18.39 -4.07 0.48
N VAL A 40 17.92 -5.33 0.40
CA VAL A 40 18.55 -6.49 1.06
C VAL A 40 19.17 -7.46 0.05
N ILE A 41 18.40 -7.86 -0.96
CA ILE A 41 18.80 -8.92 -1.91
C ILE A 41 19.92 -8.45 -2.83
N LEU A 42 19.81 -7.26 -3.43
CA LEU A 42 20.83 -6.77 -4.36
C LEU A 42 22.19 -6.59 -3.67
N PRO A 43 22.27 -5.97 -2.47
CA PRO A 43 23.54 -5.88 -1.76
C PRO A 43 24.03 -7.23 -1.26
N ALA A 44 23.16 -8.13 -0.80
CA ALA A 44 23.57 -9.46 -0.36
C ALA A 44 24.31 -10.27 -1.46
N ILE A 45 23.94 -10.06 -2.73
CA ILE A 45 24.55 -10.75 -3.87
C ILE A 45 25.80 -10.02 -4.37
N ASN A 46 25.73 -8.69 -4.52
CA ASN A 46 26.76 -7.94 -5.25
C ASN A 46 27.81 -7.29 -4.34
N GLU A 47 27.43 -6.88 -3.13
CA GLU A 47 28.30 -6.15 -2.20
C GLU A 47 27.84 -6.36 -0.74
N PRO A 48 28.12 -7.52 -0.13
CA PRO A 48 27.56 -7.88 1.19
C PRO A 48 27.93 -6.89 2.29
N GLY A 49 29.10 -6.24 2.19
CA GLY A 49 29.54 -5.20 3.13
C GLY A 49 28.62 -3.98 3.19
N PHE A 50 27.87 -3.69 2.14
CA PHE A 50 26.87 -2.62 2.12
C PHE A 50 25.77 -2.83 3.16
N LEU A 51 25.42 -4.08 3.48
CA LEU A 51 24.41 -4.42 4.49
C LEU A 51 24.80 -3.98 5.92
N LEU A 52 26.09 -3.81 6.17
CA LEU A 52 26.62 -3.34 7.46
C LEU A 52 26.60 -1.80 7.59
N THR A 53 26.20 -1.10 6.53
CA THR A 53 26.11 0.37 6.53
C THR A 53 24.73 0.86 6.92
N ILE A 54 24.57 2.18 7.08
CA ILE A 54 23.26 2.80 7.38
C ILE A 54 22.32 2.85 6.16
N LYS A 55 22.85 2.76 4.93
CA LYS A 55 22.06 2.96 3.70
C LYS A 55 20.91 1.95 3.51
N PRO A 56 21.09 0.63 3.72
CA PRO A 56 19.99 -0.33 3.68
C PRO A 56 18.88 0.03 4.68
N TRP A 57 19.22 0.48 5.87
CA TRP A 57 18.25 0.88 6.90
C TRP A 57 17.42 2.08 6.47
N ILE A 58 18.02 3.06 5.78
CA ILE A 58 17.27 4.19 5.20
C ILE A 58 16.23 3.67 4.20
N LEU A 59 16.63 2.76 3.30
CA LEU A 59 15.72 2.19 2.30
C LEU A 59 14.61 1.33 2.94
N LEU A 60 14.93 0.57 3.98
CA LEU A 60 13.95 -0.21 4.75
C LEU A 60 12.96 0.71 5.48
N CYS A 61 13.44 1.81 6.08
CA CYS A 61 12.57 2.83 6.66
C CYS A 61 11.67 3.48 5.59
N SER A 62 12.19 3.74 4.39
CA SER A 62 11.37 4.22 3.27
C SER A 62 10.31 3.20 2.85
N ALA A 63 10.68 1.92 2.72
CA ALA A 63 9.73 0.84 2.44
C ALA A 63 8.63 0.74 3.50
N PHE A 64 9.00 0.87 4.78
CA PHE A 64 8.05 0.93 5.89
C PHE A 64 7.14 2.15 5.82
N GLY A 65 7.69 3.33 5.48
CA GLY A 65 6.89 4.53 5.23
C GLY A 65 5.86 4.34 4.12
N ILE A 66 6.25 3.71 3.00
CA ILE A 66 5.32 3.37 1.90
C ILE A 66 4.23 2.41 2.38
N HIS A 67 4.58 1.41 3.19
CA HIS A 67 3.61 0.51 3.80
C HIS A 67 2.62 1.25 4.69
N LEU A 68 3.09 2.18 5.53
CA LEU A 68 2.21 3.00 6.36
C LEU A 68 1.28 3.88 5.52
N MET A 69 1.77 4.47 4.43
CA MET A 69 0.94 5.23 3.49
C MET A 69 -0.18 4.35 2.90
N ALA A 70 0.11 3.09 2.58
CA ALA A 70 -0.89 2.13 2.13
C ALA A 70 -1.97 1.89 3.21
N GLN A 71 -1.57 1.75 4.48
CA GLN A 71 -2.50 1.61 5.60
C GLN A 71 -3.36 2.86 5.81
N THR A 72 -2.78 4.05 5.67
CA THR A 72 -3.52 5.31 5.71
C THR A 72 -4.51 5.42 4.55
N LEU A 73 -4.18 4.91 3.36
CA LEU A 73 -5.14 4.85 2.26
C LEU A 73 -6.32 3.94 2.58
N LEU A 74 -6.09 2.77 3.15
CA LEU A 74 -7.16 1.83 3.52
C LEU A 74 -8.11 2.40 4.57
N SER A 75 -7.65 3.30 5.45
CA SER A 75 -8.54 3.96 6.41
C SER A 75 -9.55 4.93 5.77
N LEU A 76 -9.38 5.27 4.49
CA LEU A 76 -10.30 6.13 3.72
C LEU A 76 -11.51 5.37 3.14
N PHE A 77 -11.69 4.07 3.46
CA PHE A 77 -12.86 3.32 3.03
C PHE A 77 -14.15 3.98 3.53
N ARG A 78 -15.13 4.06 2.62
CA ARG A 78 -16.48 4.56 2.92
C ARG A 78 -17.43 3.38 3.13
N SER A 79 -18.44 3.56 3.97
CA SER A 79 -19.50 2.55 4.12
C SER A 79 -20.22 2.34 2.78
N GLU A 80 -20.51 1.08 2.46
CA GLU A 80 -21.24 0.69 1.25
C GLU A 80 -22.74 0.47 1.52
N ASP A 81 -23.15 0.62 2.79
CA ASP A 81 -24.50 0.45 3.32
C ASP A 81 -25.36 1.72 3.23
#